data_AF-A0A2K3KQE9-F1
#
_entry.id   AF-A0A2K3KQE9-F1
#
_cell.length_a   1.000
_cell.length_b   1.000
_cell.length_c   1.000
_cell.angle_alpha   90.00
_cell.angle_beta   90.00
_cell.angle_gamma   90.00
#
_symmetry.space_group_name_H-M   'P 1'
#
loop_
_entity.id
_entity.type
_entity.pdbx_description
1 polymer ?
#
loop_
_entity_poly.entity_id
_entity_poly.type
_entity_poly.pdbx_seq_one_letter_code
_entity_poly.pdbx_strand_id
1 'polypeptide(L)' 'MESVNAGLPLATWPLFAEQFYNERLLVDVLKIGVAVGAKEWRNWNEFGDDVVKREDIGKAI' A
#
# COMPACT_ATOMS: atom_id res chain seq x y z
N MET A 1 -9.25 -0.09 -8.18
CA MET A 1 -10.13 0.87 -8.87
C MET A 1 -11.48 1.01 -8.18
N GLU A 2 -12.00 -0.05 -7.56
CA GLU A 2 -13.27 -0.05 -6.82
C GLU A 2 -13.36 1.07 -5.78
N SER A 3 -12.34 1.25 -4.91
CA SER A 3 -12.35 2.30 -3.89
C SER A 3 -12.36 3.71 -4.48
N VAL A 4 -11.67 3.93 -5.60
CA VAL A 4 -11.67 5.22 -6.31
C VAL A 4 -13.06 5.51 -6.87
N ASN A 5 -13.73 4.52 -7.46
CA ASN A 5 -15.09 4.64 -7.95
C ASN A 5 -16.11 4.85 -6.80
N ALA A 6 -15.86 4.25 -5.65
CA ALA A 6 -16.66 4.42 -4.44
C ALA A 6 -16.37 5.74 -3.69
N GLY A 7 -15.35 6.51 -4.09
CA GLY A 7 -14.95 7.74 -3.41
C GLY A 7 -14.36 7.51 -2.02
N LEU A 8 -13.78 6.33 -1.75
CA LEU A 8 -13.21 5.98 -0.46
C LEU A 8 -11.68 6.09 -0.46
N PRO A 9 -11.07 6.58 0.64
CA PRO A 9 -9.63 6.61 0.79
C PRO A 9 -9.05 5.19 0.86
N LEU A 10 -7.82 5.02 0.38
CA LEU A 10 -7.13 3.71 0.35
C LEU A 10 -5.97 3.65 1.33
N ALA A 11 -5.91 2.59 2.14
CA ALA A 11 -4.66 2.16 2.76
C ALA A 11 -3.90 1.29 1.74
N THR A 12 -2.72 1.72 1.30
CA THR A 12 -1.92 1.02 0.30
C THR A 12 -0.93 0.09 0.97
N TRP A 13 -0.97 -1.19 0.59
CA TRP A 13 -0.03 -2.23 1.01
C TRP A 13 0.50 -2.97 -0.23
N PRO A 14 1.50 -2.40 -0.92
CA PRO A 14 2.09 -3.05 -2.08
C PRO A 14 2.90 -4.29 -1.67
N LEU A 15 2.74 -5.38 -2.43
CA LEU A 15 3.48 -6.62 -2.25
C LEU A 15 4.47 -6.85 -3.41
N PHE A 16 4.02 -6.63 -4.65
CA PHE A 16 4.84 -6.84 -5.84
C PHE A 16 4.30 -6.08 -7.06
N ALA A 17 5.05 -6.18 -8.16
CA ALA A 17 4.73 -5.64 -9.48
C ALA A 17 4.34 -4.14 -9.46
N GLU A 18 3.26 -3.77 -10.13
CA GLU A 18 2.85 -2.38 -10.37
C GLU A 18 2.25 -1.68 -9.14
N GLN A 19 2.02 -2.42 -8.04
CA GLN A 19 1.38 -1.89 -6.83
C GLN A 19 2.17 -0.73 -6.21
N PHE A 20 3.50 -0.72 -6.34
CA PHE A 20 4.35 0.39 -5.89
C PHE A 20 4.12 1.67 -6.69
N TYR A 21 3.91 1.57 -8.01
CA TYR A 21 3.57 2.73 -8.82
C TYR A 21 2.17 3.24 -8.49
N ASN A 22 1.22 2.31 -8.27
CA ASN A 22 -0.14 2.65 -7.87
C ASN A 22 -0.16 3.34 -6.50
N GLU A 23 0.65 2.89 -5.53
CA GLU A 23 0.81 3.57 -4.25
C GLU A 23 1.26 5.02 -4.45
N ARG A 24 2.32 5.27 -5.23
CA ARG A 24 2.78 6.64 -5.49
C ARG A 24 1.71 7.48 -6.18
N LEU A 25 0.97 6.92 -7.13
CA LEU A 25 -0.15 7.63 -7.75
C LEU A 25 -1.23 8.00 -6.72
N LEU A 26 -1.62 7.07 -5.85
CA LEU A 26 -2.70 7.28 -4.88
C LEU A 26 -2.29 8.21 -3.72
N VAL A 27 -1.08 8.07 -3.21
CA VAL A 27 -0.56 8.77 -2.03
C VAL A 27 0.16 10.07 -2.41
N ASP A 28 1.06 10.04 -3.39
CA ASP A 28 1.90 11.19 -3.72
C ASP A 28 1.20 12.16 -4.66
N VAL A 29 0.44 11.66 -5.64
CA VAL A 29 -0.16 12.47 -6.70
C VAL A 29 -1.60 12.83 -6.38
N LEU A 30 -2.47 11.83 -6.23
CA LEU A 30 -3.91 12.04 -6.06
C LEU A 30 -4.30 12.43 -4.62
N LYS A 31 -3.42 12.15 -3.64
CA LYS A 31 -3.64 12.44 -2.21
C LYS A 31 -4.93 11.80 -1.66
N ILE A 32 -5.30 10.62 -2.15
CA ILE A 32 -6.50 9.86 -1.74
C ILE A 32 -6.16 8.56 -1.01
N GLY A 33 -4.90 8.36 -0.63
CA GLY A 33 -4.48 7.17 0.10
C GLY A 33 -3.39 7.43 1.13
N VAL A 34 -3.19 6.44 1.98
CA VAL A 34 -2.16 6.40 3.03
C VAL A 34 -1.32 5.14 2.85
N ALA A 35 0.00 5.28 2.90
CA ALA A 35 0.92 4.15 2.80
C ALA A 35 1.07 3.47 4.17
N VAL A 36 0.88 2.14 4.22
CA VAL A 36 1.04 1.38 5.48
C VAL A 36 2.49 1.05 5.80
N GLY A 37 3.42 1.35 4.89
CA GLY A 37 4.87 1.25 5.14
C GLY A 37 5.59 0.08 4.47
N ALA A 38 4.95 -0.65 3.55
CA ALA A 38 5.64 -1.67 2.75
C ALA A 38 6.59 -0.98 1.74
N LYS A 39 7.90 -1.20 1.89
CA LYS A 39 8.95 -0.51 1.11
C LYS A 39 9.74 -1.41 0.17
N GLU A 40 9.57 -2.73 0.28
CA GLU A 40 10.40 -3.70 -0.42
C GLU A 40 9.54 -4.58 -1.34
N TRP A 41 10.05 -4.79 -2.56
CA TRP A 41 9.42 -5.67 -3.54
C TRP A 41 9.65 -7.13 -3.14
N ARG A 42 8.59 -7.94 -3.12
CA ARG A 42 8.67 -9.34 -2.70
C ARG A 42 8.62 -10.30 -3.89
N ASN A 43 9.50 -11.30 -3.89
CA ASN A 43 9.33 -12.45 -4.76
C ASN A 43 8.22 -13.36 -4.25
N TRP A 44 7.63 -14.13 -5.15
CA TRP A 44 6.60 -15.13 -4.84
C TRP A 44 7.00 -16.13 -3.74
N ASN A 45 8.30 -16.44 -3.64
CA ASN A 45 8.83 -17.40 -2.66
C ASN A 45 9.04 -16.81 -1.26
N GLU A 46 8.90 -15.49 -1.10
CA GLU A 46 9.12 -14.75 0.16
C GLU A 46 7.79 -14.33 0.81
N PHE A 47 6.66 -14.85 0.30
CA PHE A 47 5.35 -14.62 0.91
C PHE A 47 5.24 -15.43 2.20
N GLY A 48 5.30 -14.72 3.34
CA GLY A 48 5.21 -15.32 4.68
C GLY A 48 6.01 -14.58 5.73
N ASP A 49 7.01 -13.79 5.31
CA ASP A 49 7.74 -12.90 6.21
C ASP A 49 6.93 -11.63 6.53
N ASP A 50 7.00 -11.18 7.79
CA ASP A 50 6.37 -9.95 8.22
C ASP A 50 6.98 -8.74 7.51
N VAL A 51 6.19 -8.10 6.63
CA VAL A 51 6.61 -6.91 5.85
C VAL A 51 6.21 -5.61 6.53
N VAL A 52 5.07 -5.61 7.22
CA VAL A 52 4.47 -4.44 7.84
C VAL A 52 4.00 -4.85 9.22
N LYS A 53 4.46 -4.14 10.26
CA LYS A 53 4.02 -4.44 11.62
C LYS A 53 2.69 -3.78 11.90
N ARG A 54 1.99 -4.29 12.91
CA ARG A 54 0.75 -3.69 13.41
C ARG A 54 0.95 -2.22 13.81
N GLU A 55 2.11 -1.86 14.34
CA GLU A 55 2.42 -0.47 14.69
C GLU A 55 2.49 0.44 13.47
N ASP A 56 2.95 -0.05 12.32
CA ASP A 56 3.06 0.74 11.10
C ASP A 56 1.68 1.01 10.50
N ILE A 57 0.79 0.02 10.56
CA ILE A 57 -0.64 0.20 10.23
C ILE A 57 -1.24 1.28 11.13
N GLY A 58 -0.99 1.20 12.45
CA GLY A 58 -1.53 2.18 13.42
C GLY A 58 -1.01 3.60 13.25
N LYS A 59 0.11 3.82 12.54
CA LYS A 59 0.61 5.17 12.20
C LYS A 59 -0.01 5.72 10.92
N ALA A 60 -0.60 4.86 10.09
CA ALA A 60 -1.17 5.25 8.81
C ALA A 60 -2.63 5.72 8.91
N ILE A 61 -3.29 5.47 10.04
CA ILE A 61 -4.68 5.84 10.39
C ILE A 61 -4.70 6.78 11.59
#